data_AF-A0A354FBP8-F1
#
_entry.id   AF-A0A354FBP8-F1
#
_cell.length_a   1.000
_cell.length_b   1.000
_cell.length_c   1.000
_cell.angle_alpha   90.00
_cell.angle_beta   90.00
_cell.angle_gamma   90.00
#
_symmetry.space_group_name_H-M   'P 1'
#
loop_
_entity.id
_entity.type
_entity.pdbx_description
1 polymer ?
#
loop_
_entity_poly.entity_id
_entity_poly.type
_entity_poly.pdbx_seq_one_letter_code
_entity_poly.pdbx_strand_id
1 'polypeptide(L)'
;NLNPLRDMENINAELFLADLQMVETRLERIAAGKKIKGETLVEQRALQQCQEVLNDEKPLSEAGLTDEEWQAVYSLGFLTTKPMIIVVNIDEEHLHEGGFDGEDGVAAYAKEKGIPVLAICLELEAEIARLEPGERDLFLEEMGIAEPGIERVARAIYKLLGLIS
;
A
#
# COMPACT_ATOMS: atom_id res chain seq x y z
N ASN A 1 21.08 2.00 12.25
CA ASN A 1 20.97 1.36 10.92
C ASN A 1 19.52 1.36 10.49
N LEU A 2 19.17 2.36 9.70
CA LEU A 2 17.94 2.41 8.91
C LEU A 2 18.14 1.46 7.72
N ASN A 3 17.19 0.57 7.44
CA ASN A 3 17.22 -0.26 6.23
C ASN A 3 15.81 -0.21 5.63
N PRO A 4 15.57 0.66 4.63
CA PRO A 4 14.25 0.87 4.05
C PRO A 4 13.60 -0.43 3.55
N LEU A 5 14.39 -1.30 2.92
CA LEU A 5 13.90 -2.58 2.41
C LEU A 5 13.37 -3.46 3.54
N ARG A 6 14.16 -3.63 4.62
CA ARG A 6 13.75 -4.43 5.78
C ARG A 6 12.50 -3.85 6.45
N ASP A 7 12.42 -2.52 6.57
CA ASP A 7 11.29 -1.87 7.21
C ASP A 7 10.00 -2.05 6.37
N MET A 8 10.11 -2.04 5.04
CA MET A 8 9.02 -2.35 4.11
C MET A 8 8.59 -3.82 4.15
N GLU A 9 9.54 -4.76 4.20
CA GLU A 9 9.27 -6.20 4.35
C GLU A 9 8.52 -6.47 5.66
N ASN A 10 8.94 -5.84 6.76
CA ASN A 10 8.29 -5.98 8.06
C ASN A 10 6.84 -5.46 8.02
N ILE A 11 6.60 -4.25 7.48
CA ILE A 11 5.24 -3.70 7.35
C ILE A 11 4.38 -4.64 6.51
N ASN A 12 4.91 -5.13 5.38
CA ASN A 12 4.18 -6.04 4.52
C ASN A 12 3.79 -7.34 5.26
N ALA A 13 4.74 -7.96 5.96
CA ALA A 13 4.48 -9.15 6.77
C ALA A 13 3.43 -8.90 7.87
N GLU A 14 3.44 -7.73 8.51
CA GLU A 14 2.41 -7.35 9.50
C GLU A 14 1.02 -7.25 8.89
N LEU A 15 0.88 -6.72 7.67
CA LEU A 15 -0.40 -6.65 6.94
C LEU A 15 -0.93 -8.06 6.61
N PHE A 16 -0.05 -8.94 6.13
CA PHE A 16 -0.39 -10.35 5.85
C PHE A 16 -0.85 -11.07 7.11
N LEU A 17 -0.13 -10.90 8.21
CA LEU A 17 -0.47 -11.51 9.49
C LEU A 17 -1.81 -10.99 10.03
N ALA A 18 -2.08 -9.70 9.92
CA ALA A 18 -3.34 -9.11 10.37
C ALA A 18 -4.55 -9.68 9.61
N ASP A 19 -4.45 -9.79 8.29
CA ASP A 19 -5.51 -10.40 7.48
C ASP A 19 -5.65 -11.90 7.77
N LEU A 20 -4.55 -12.62 7.96
CA LEU A 20 -4.58 -14.05 8.29
C LEU A 20 -5.28 -14.30 9.63
N GLN A 21 -4.93 -13.54 10.67
CA GLN A 21 -5.60 -13.62 11.97
C GLN A 21 -7.11 -13.34 11.88
N MET A 22 -7.50 -12.39 11.03
CA MET A 22 -8.91 -12.08 10.78
C MET A 22 -9.63 -13.26 10.12
N VAL A 23 -9.03 -13.86 9.09
CA VAL A 23 -9.55 -15.04 8.39
C VAL A 23 -9.71 -16.22 9.35
N GLU A 24 -8.66 -16.53 10.11
CA GLU A 24 -8.66 -17.63 11.10
C GLU A 24 -9.76 -17.44 12.14
N THR A 25 -9.83 -16.25 12.76
CA THR A 25 -10.85 -15.92 13.75
C THR A 25 -12.27 -16.07 13.16
N ARG A 26 -12.46 -15.71 11.90
CA ARG A 26 -13.76 -15.82 11.24
C ARG A 26 -14.12 -17.28 10.94
N LEU A 27 -13.17 -18.07 10.45
CA LEU A 27 -13.35 -19.51 10.21
C LEU A 27 -13.69 -20.27 11.49
N GLU A 28 -13.04 -19.96 12.62
CA GLU A 28 -13.34 -20.54 13.94
C GLU A 28 -14.79 -20.26 14.36
N ARG A 29 -15.26 -19.02 14.18
CA ARG A 29 -16.64 -18.63 14.50
C ARG A 29 -17.66 -19.36 13.63
N ILE A 30 -17.37 -19.55 12.34
CA ILE A 30 -18.22 -20.32 11.44
C ILE A 30 -18.28 -21.79 11.90
N ALA A 31 -17.14 -22.38 12.23
CA ALA A 31 -17.05 -23.77 12.70
C ALA A 31 -17.79 -24.02 14.02
N ALA A 32 -17.82 -23.03 14.93
CA ALA A 32 -18.59 -23.09 16.18
C ALA A 32 -20.11 -22.96 15.97
N GLY A 33 -20.56 -22.51 14.79
CA GLY A 33 -21.96 -22.33 14.45
C GLY A 33 -22.71 -23.66 14.25
N LYS A 34 -23.88 -23.80 14.89
CA LYS A 34 -24.68 -25.05 14.83
C LYS A 34 -25.37 -25.31 13.49
N LYS A 35 -25.46 -24.33 12.59
CA LYS A 35 -26.08 -24.45 11.25
C LYS A 35 -25.35 -23.58 10.25
N ILE A 36 -24.57 -24.20 9.37
CA ILE A 36 -24.01 -23.56 8.19
C ILE A 36 -25.03 -23.70 7.06
N LYS A 37 -25.41 -22.59 6.42
CA LYS A 37 -26.39 -22.55 5.33
C LYS A 37 -25.95 -21.56 4.27
N GLY A 38 -26.26 -21.85 3.01
CA GLY A 38 -26.18 -20.92 1.87
C GLY A 38 -25.00 -19.96 1.93
N GLU A 39 -25.25 -18.70 2.27
CA GLU A 39 -24.28 -17.61 2.39
C GLU A 39 -23.07 -17.95 3.27
N THR A 40 -23.26 -18.65 4.40
CA THR A 40 -22.14 -19.04 5.28
C THR A 40 -21.24 -20.11 4.65
N LEU A 41 -21.74 -20.95 3.74
CA LEU A 41 -20.90 -21.90 2.99
C LEU A 41 -20.03 -21.17 1.96
N VAL A 42 -20.60 -20.15 1.29
CA VAL A 42 -19.87 -19.33 0.32
C VAL A 42 -18.78 -18.54 1.03
N GLU A 43 -19.10 -17.88 2.14
CA GLU A 43 -18.13 -17.17 2.97
C GLU A 43 -17.02 -18.10 3.47
N GLN A 44 -17.36 -19.29 3.97
CA GLN A 44 -16.37 -20.26 4.44
C GLN A 44 -15.40 -20.68 3.33
N ARG A 45 -15.91 -20.97 2.14
CA ARG A 45 -15.08 -21.36 0.98
C ARG A 45 -14.15 -20.22 0.57
N ALA A 46 -14.67 -19.00 0.50
CA ALA A 46 -13.88 -17.80 0.22
C ALA A 46 -12.75 -17.62 1.24
N LEU A 47 -13.06 -17.75 2.54
CA LEU A 47 -12.08 -17.61 3.61
C LEU A 47 -11.00 -18.70 3.58
N GLN A 48 -11.32 -19.93 3.18
CA GLN A 48 -10.34 -20.99 3.01
C GLN A 48 -9.35 -20.66 1.89
N GLN A 49 -9.82 -20.15 0.75
CA GLN A 49 -8.95 -19.70 -0.34
C GLN A 49 -8.11 -18.48 0.08
N CYS A 50 -8.69 -17.54 0.81
CA CYS A 50 -7.94 -16.42 1.39
C CYS A 50 -6.82 -16.91 2.31
N GLN A 51 -7.10 -17.89 3.17
CA GLN A 51 -6.11 -18.46 4.09
C GLN A 51 -4.94 -19.10 3.34
N GLU A 52 -5.20 -19.86 2.28
CA GLU A 52 -4.17 -20.48 1.44
C GLU A 52 -3.23 -19.44 0.83
N VAL A 53 -3.79 -18.36 0.28
CA VAL A 53 -3.03 -17.27 -0.35
C VAL A 53 -2.23 -16.45 0.67
N LEU A 54 -2.81 -16.15 1.84
CA LEU A 54 -2.12 -15.40 2.89
C LEU A 54 -0.97 -16.18 3.53
N ASN A 55 -1.07 -17.52 3.64
CA ASN A 55 0.02 -18.37 4.11
C ASN A 55 1.25 -18.38 3.18
N ASP A 56 1.03 -18.11 1.89
CA ASP A 56 2.08 -17.95 0.89
C ASP A 56 2.62 -16.51 0.80
N GLU A 57 2.18 -15.59 1.67
CA GLU A 57 2.47 -14.14 1.61
C GLU A 57 2.12 -13.48 0.26
N LYS A 58 1.07 -14.00 -0.40
CA LYS A 58 0.56 -13.48 -1.67
C LYS A 58 -0.67 -12.60 -1.43
N PRO A 59 -0.83 -11.49 -2.15
CA PRO A 59 -1.97 -10.59 -1.96
C PRO A 59 -3.29 -11.29 -2.25
N LEU A 60 -4.34 -10.97 -1.47
CA LEU A 60 -5.66 -11.61 -1.60
C LEU A 60 -6.34 -11.41 -2.97
N SER A 61 -5.88 -10.44 -3.77
CA SER A 61 -6.29 -10.33 -5.18
C SER A 61 -5.95 -11.59 -6.00
N GLU A 62 -4.99 -12.40 -5.56
CA GLU A 62 -4.60 -13.67 -6.18
C GLU A 62 -5.41 -14.89 -5.69
N ALA A 63 -6.35 -14.70 -4.73
CA ALA A 63 -7.17 -15.79 -4.18
C ALA A 63 -8.15 -16.42 -5.19
N GLY A 64 -8.31 -15.82 -6.38
CA GLY A 64 -9.15 -16.37 -7.44
C GLY A 64 -10.63 -16.47 -7.06
N LEU A 65 -11.07 -15.63 -6.12
CA LEU A 65 -12.46 -15.59 -5.67
C LEU A 65 -13.38 -15.11 -6.80
N THR A 66 -14.55 -15.73 -6.88
CA THR A 66 -15.68 -15.28 -7.68
C THR A 66 -16.30 -14.01 -7.10
N ASP A 67 -17.11 -13.30 -7.89
CA ASP A 67 -17.82 -12.10 -7.42
C ASP A 67 -18.69 -12.38 -6.18
N GLU A 68 -19.36 -13.54 -6.15
CA GLU A 68 -20.18 -13.96 -5.01
C GLU A 68 -19.35 -14.16 -3.74
N GLU A 69 -18.18 -14.77 -3.87
CA GLU A 69 -17.24 -14.97 -2.76
C GLU A 69 -16.65 -13.65 -2.26
N TRP A 70 -16.28 -12.76 -3.17
CA TRP A 70 -15.84 -11.41 -2.82
C TRP A 70 -16.91 -10.65 -2.04
N GLN A 71 -18.17 -10.71 -2.49
CA GLN A 71 -19.28 -10.09 -1.74
C GLN A 71 -19.45 -10.69 -0.35
N ALA A 72 -19.28 -12.02 -0.20
CA ALA A 72 -19.41 -12.70 1.08
C ALA A 72 -18.35 -12.26 2.12
N VAL A 73 -17.15 -11.87 1.68
CA VAL A 73 -16.05 -11.45 2.57
C VAL A 73 -15.79 -9.95 2.56
N TYR A 74 -16.50 -9.17 1.74
CA TYR A 74 -16.25 -7.73 1.54
C TYR A 74 -16.27 -6.93 2.85
N SER A 75 -17.19 -7.25 3.77
CA SER A 75 -17.33 -6.55 5.05
C SER A 75 -16.16 -6.74 6.01
N LEU A 76 -15.26 -7.70 5.75
CA LEU A 76 -14.08 -7.94 6.58
C LEU A 76 -13.02 -6.85 6.38
N GLY A 77 -12.99 -6.19 5.22
CA GLY A 77 -12.15 -5.01 5.01
C GLY A 77 -10.64 -5.30 5.00
N PHE A 78 -10.25 -6.39 4.36
CA PHE A 78 -8.85 -6.86 4.28
C PHE A 78 -7.86 -5.77 3.85
N LEU A 79 -6.71 -5.74 4.52
CA LEU A 79 -5.66 -4.76 4.27
C LEU A 79 -4.87 -5.06 3.00
N THR A 80 -4.56 -6.33 2.75
CA THR A 80 -3.77 -6.83 1.59
C THR A 80 -4.49 -6.68 0.25
N THR A 81 -5.78 -6.32 0.25
CA THR A 81 -6.54 -5.97 -0.96
C THR A 81 -6.42 -4.50 -1.34
N LYS A 82 -5.94 -3.65 -0.44
CA LYS A 82 -5.84 -2.21 -0.66
C LYS A 82 -4.62 -1.91 -1.55
N PRO A 83 -4.75 -1.05 -2.56
CA PRO A 83 -3.60 -0.60 -3.33
C PRO A 83 -2.57 0.10 -2.43
N MET A 84 -1.29 -0.11 -2.73
CA MET A 84 -0.16 0.43 -1.95
C MET A 84 0.69 1.37 -2.80
N ILE A 85 1.31 2.35 -2.14
CA ILE A 85 2.35 3.21 -2.70
C ILE A 85 3.49 3.33 -1.68
N ILE A 86 4.73 3.36 -2.16
CA ILE A 86 5.91 3.59 -1.32
C ILE A 86 6.34 5.04 -1.52
N VAL A 87 6.41 5.79 -0.42
CA VAL A 87 6.92 7.16 -0.40
C VAL A 87 8.17 7.18 0.45
N VAL A 88 9.32 7.31 -0.19
CA VAL A 88 10.63 7.40 0.47
C VAL A 88 10.87 8.85 0.83
N ASN A 89 10.99 9.11 2.13
CA ASN A 89 11.43 10.41 2.61
C ASN A 89 12.95 10.51 2.48
N ILE A 90 13.41 11.46 1.67
CA ILE A 90 14.83 11.73 1.42
C ILE A 90 15.20 13.14 1.91
N ASP A 91 16.48 13.41 2.09
CA ASP A 91 16.94 14.78 2.33
C ASP A 91 17.09 15.56 1.01
N GLU A 92 17.43 16.83 1.14
CA GLU A 92 17.59 17.76 0.02
C GLU A 92 18.78 17.40 -0.88
N GLU A 93 19.88 16.90 -0.30
CA GLU A 93 21.07 16.48 -1.06
C GLU A 93 20.71 15.34 -2.01
N HIS A 94 20.07 14.29 -1.48
CA HIS A 94 19.55 13.17 -2.27
C HIS A 94 18.52 13.60 -3.32
N LEU A 95 17.70 14.60 -3.02
CA LEU A 95 16.73 15.14 -3.98
C LEU A 95 17.43 15.78 -5.19
N HIS A 96 18.52 16.52 -4.95
CA HIS A 96 19.32 17.13 -6.01
C HIS A 96 20.17 16.13 -6.79
N GLU A 97 20.69 15.10 -6.12
CA GLU A 97 21.45 14.03 -6.77
C GLU A 97 20.57 13.08 -7.60
N GLY A 98 19.27 13.02 -7.28
CA GLY A 98 18.29 12.24 -8.02
C GLY A 98 18.27 10.75 -7.65
N GLY A 99 18.56 10.43 -6.39
CA GLY A 99 18.56 9.05 -5.87
C GLY A 99 18.68 9.00 -4.36
N PHE A 100 18.70 7.80 -3.78
CA PHE A 100 18.88 7.63 -2.33
C PHE A 100 19.56 6.31 -1.96
N ASP A 101 20.12 6.27 -0.76
CA ASP A 101 20.74 5.06 -0.22
C ASP A 101 19.76 3.88 -0.18
N GLY A 102 20.10 2.81 -0.91
CA GLY A 102 19.28 1.60 -0.99
C GLY A 102 18.16 1.63 -2.04
N GLU A 103 18.16 2.63 -2.92
CA GLU A 103 17.18 2.76 -4.02
C GLU A 103 17.05 1.49 -4.86
N ASP A 104 18.15 0.85 -5.24
CA ASP A 104 18.13 -0.39 -6.04
C ASP A 104 17.32 -1.51 -5.36
N GLY A 105 17.46 -1.66 -4.05
CA GLY A 105 16.73 -2.67 -3.28
C GLY A 105 15.24 -2.35 -3.20
N VAL A 106 14.91 -1.08 -2.92
CA VAL A 106 13.52 -0.61 -2.88
C VAL A 106 12.86 -0.75 -4.26
N ALA A 107 13.56 -0.36 -5.33
CA ALA A 107 13.08 -0.44 -6.70
C ALA A 107 12.86 -1.89 -7.14
N ALA A 108 13.76 -2.82 -6.79
CA ALA A 108 13.60 -4.23 -7.07
C ALA A 108 12.37 -4.82 -6.36
N TYR A 109 12.24 -4.59 -5.05
CA TYR A 109 11.11 -5.05 -4.24
C TYR A 109 9.78 -4.51 -4.76
N ALA A 110 9.73 -3.20 -5.03
CA ALA A 110 8.52 -2.55 -5.49
C ALA A 110 8.11 -3.02 -6.89
N LYS A 111 9.08 -3.23 -7.79
CA LYS A 111 8.83 -3.77 -9.13
C LYS A 111 8.27 -5.18 -9.10
N GLU A 112 8.81 -6.06 -8.24
CA GLU A 112 8.31 -7.41 -8.07
C GLU A 112 6.84 -7.43 -7.63
N LYS A 113 6.47 -6.51 -6.72
CA LYS A 113 5.12 -6.42 -6.15
C LYS A 113 4.17 -5.47 -6.91
N GLY A 114 4.63 -4.84 -7.98
CA GLY A 114 3.86 -3.85 -8.75
C GLY A 114 3.49 -2.59 -7.97
N ILE A 115 4.29 -2.20 -6.97
CA ILE A 115 4.05 -1.05 -6.11
C ILE A 115 4.77 0.19 -6.68
N PRO A 116 4.09 1.34 -6.87
CA PRO A 116 4.76 2.57 -7.28
C PRO A 116 5.65 3.12 -6.14
N VAL A 117 6.81 3.67 -6.51
CA VAL A 117 7.74 4.32 -5.58
C VAL A 117 7.89 5.79 -5.95
N LEU A 118 7.84 6.67 -4.96
CA LEU A 118 8.19 8.08 -5.09
C LEU A 118 9.19 8.47 -4.01
N ALA A 119 10.18 9.27 -4.38
CA ALA A 119 11.05 9.95 -3.43
C ALA A 119 10.65 11.43 -3.32
N ILE A 120 10.50 11.91 -2.08
CA ILE A 120 10.17 13.30 -1.75
C ILE A 120 10.97 13.75 -0.53
N CYS A 121 11.28 15.04 -0.45
CA CYS A 121 11.87 15.62 0.75
C CYS A 121 10.77 16.24 1.61
N LEU A 122 10.31 15.53 2.66
CA LEU A 122 9.20 15.99 3.49
C LEU A 122 9.49 17.31 4.22
N GLU A 123 10.75 17.58 4.54
CA GLU A 123 11.17 18.84 5.14
C GLU A 123 10.93 20.00 4.16
N LEU A 124 11.38 19.85 2.92
CA LEU A 124 11.15 20.83 1.87
C LEU A 124 9.66 21.02 1.54
N GLU A 125 8.88 19.93 1.49
CA GLU A 125 7.43 20.03 1.30
C GLU A 125 6.75 20.82 2.44
N ALA A 126 7.24 20.69 3.67
CA ALA A 126 6.72 21.43 4.81
C ALA A 126 7.06 22.93 4.75
N GLU A 127 8.19 23.30 4.13
CA GLU A 127 8.53 24.70 3.85
C GLU A 127 7.64 25.27 2.75
N ILE A 128 7.54 24.56 1.61
CA ILE A 128 6.66 24.90 0.49
C ILE A 128 5.22 25.15 0.94
N ALA A 129 4.71 24.31 1.84
CA ALA A 129 3.34 24.41 2.35
C ALA A 129 3.06 25.65 3.22
N ARG A 130 4.10 26.34 3.71
CA ARG A 130 3.98 27.56 4.53
C ARG A 130 4.10 28.85 3.71
N LEU A 131 4.52 28.75 2.44
CA LEU A 131 4.68 29.89 1.56
C LEU A 131 3.35 30.34 0.98
N GLU A 132 3.21 31.65 0.78
CA GLU A 132 2.09 32.19 0.01
C GLU A 132 2.24 31.80 -1.48
N PRO A 133 1.15 31.71 -2.26
CA PRO A 133 1.21 31.21 -3.64
C PRO A 133 2.25 31.90 -4.53
N GLY A 134 2.44 33.22 -4.39
CA GLY A 134 3.44 33.96 -5.16
C GLY A 134 4.89 33.73 -4.73
N GLU A 135 5.12 33.37 -3.47
CA GLU A 135 6.44 33.05 -2.93
C GLU A 135 6.82 31.61 -3.25
N ARG A 136 5.82 30.73 -3.28
CA ARG A 136 5.98 29.31 -3.60
C ARG A 136 6.55 29.10 -5.00
N ASP A 137 6.01 29.76 -6.00
CA ASP A 137 6.45 29.57 -7.39
C ASP A 137 7.90 30.03 -7.59
N LEU A 138 8.30 31.14 -6.93
CA LEU A 138 9.69 31.61 -6.93
C LEU A 138 10.62 30.62 -6.23
N PHE A 139 10.21 30.10 -5.07
CA PHE A 139 11.00 29.13 -4.32
C PHE A 139 11.23 27.84 -5.11
N LEU A 140 10.21 27.31 -5.79
CA LEU A 140 10.34 26.15 -6.65
C LEU A 140 11.34 26.39 -7.80
N GLU A 141 11.29 27.57 -8.43
CA GLU A 141 12.23 27.94 -9.49
C GLU A 141 13.67 28.04 -8.97
N GLU A 142 13.89 28.66 -7.81
CA GLU A 142 15.21 28.79 -7.18
C GLU A 142 15.81 27.43 -6.81
N MET A 143 14.98 26.50 -6.35
CA MET A 143 15.39 25.14 -6.01
C MET A 143 15.50 24.21 -7.23
N GLY A 144 15.12 24.67 -8.43
CA GLY A 144 15.11 23.85 -9.65
C GLY A 144 14.07 22.72 -9.62
N ILE A 145 13.00 22.89 -8.84
CA ILE A 145 11.96 21.88 -8.63
C ILE A 145 10.78 22.20 -9.55
N ALA A 146 10.43 21.26 -10.41
CA ALA A 146 9.36 21.45 -11.40
C ALA A 146 7.95 21.46 -10.78
N GLU A 147 7.71 20.63 -9.76
CA GLU A 147 6.44 20.55 -9.04
C GLU A 147 6.66 20.02 -7.61
N PRO A 148 5.79 20.38 -6.64
CA PRO A 148 5.86 19.83 -5.29
C PRO A 148 5.75 18.29 -5.28
N GLY A 149 6.56 17.64 -4.45
CA GLY A 149 6.51 16.20 -4.24
C GLY A 149 5.17 15.71 -3.74
N ILE A 150 4.48 16.49 -2.90
CA ILE A 150 3.15 16.11 -2.41
C ILE A 150 2.10 16.05 -3.53
N GLU A 151 2.24 16.88 -4.58
CA GLU A 151 1.37 16.84 -5.76
C GLU A 151 1.64 15.59 -6.60
N ARG A 152 2.92 15.18 -6.72
CA ARG A 152 3.30 13.90 -7.35
C ARG A 152 2.69 12.71 -6.62
N VAL A 153 2.74 12.70 -5.28
CA VAL A 153 2.14 11.64 -4.45
C VAL A 153 0.63 11.62 -4.63
N ALA A 154 -0.04 12.77 -4.56
CA ALA A 154 -1.49 12.86 -4.76
C ALA A 154 -1.89 12.28 -6.13
N ARG A 155 -1.22 12.70 -7.20
CA ARG A 155 -1.47 12.21 -8.57
C ARG A 155 -1.29 10.69 -8.69
N ALA A 156 -0.27 10.14 -8.04
CA ALA A 156 -0.04 8.70 -8.02
C ALA A 156 -1.17 7.94 -7.28
N ILE A 157 -1.66 8.47 -6.16
CA ILE A 157 -2.82 7.91 -5.44
C ILE A 157 -4.09 7.93 -6.30
N TYR A 158 -4.41 9.06 -6.94
CA TYR A 158 -5.58 9.17 -7.83
C TYR A 158 -5.52 8.12 -8.95
N LYS A 159 -4.36 8.01 -9.62
CA LYS A 159 -4.13 7.01 -10.66
C LYS A 159 -4.30 5.58 -10.13
N LEU A 160 -3.76 5.29 -8.96
CA LEU A 160 -3.82 3.97 -8.34
C LEU A 160 -5.24 3.58 -7.93
N LEU A 161 -6.05 4.54 -7.49
CA LEU A 161 -7.47 4.34 -7.18
C LEU A 161 -8.36 4.29 -8.44
N GLY A 162 -7.80 4.42 -9.64
CA GLY A 162 -8.56 4.47 -10.88
C GLY A 162 -9.46 5.71 -11.00
N LEU A 163 -9.18 6.75 -10.21
CA LEU A 163 -9.91 8.01 -10.26
C LEU A 163 -9.32 8.86 -11.39
N ILE A 164 -10.09 9.02 -12.46
CA ILE A 164 -9.72 9.89 -13.58
C ILE A 164 -10.00 11.33 -13.16
N SER A 165 -9.00 12.21 -13.30
CA SER A 165 -9.18 13.66 -13.35
C SER A 165 -8.90 14.18 -14.75
#